data_AF-A0A9X7IJZ7-F1
#
_entry.id   AF-A0A9X7IJZ7-F1
#
_cell.length_a   1.000
_cell.length_b   1.000
_cell.length_c   1.000
_cell.angle_alpha   90.00
_cell.angle_beta   90.00
_cell.angle_gamma   90.00
#
_symmetry.space_group_name_H-M   'P 1'
#
loop_
_entity.id
_entity.type
_entity.pdbx_description
1 polymer ?
#
loop_
_entity_poly.entity_id
_entity_poly.type
_entity_poly.pdbx_seq_one_letter_code
_entity_poly.pdbx_strand_id
1 'polypeptide(L)'
;MFVDPAMLTDGATHSHSAADLAQAGAASLDQTAVAAGIFGSFGAADAFHQAISTRHSDHVTTLNDQRRVLADVADKAHHARRAFVGMDQHNAAELRAVRCNSAT
;
A
#
# COMPACT_ATOMS: atom_id res chain seq x y z
N MET A 1 -21.81 10.37 -11.08
CA MET A 1 -20.41 9.95 -10.82
C MET A 1 -20.19 8.64 -11.55
N PHE A 2 -19.17 8.56 -12.41
CA PHE A 2 -18.80 7.32 -13.11
C PHE A 2 -17.57 6.73 -12.42
N VAL A 3 -17.65 5.49 -11.99
CA VAL A 3 -16.54 4.76 -11.38
C VAL A 3 -16.27 3.56 -12.26
N ASP A 4 -15.00 3.37 -12.63
CA ASP A 4 -14.56 2.20 -13.37
C ASP A 4 -14.03 1.13 -12.41
N PRO A 5 -14.74 0.00 -12.22
CA PRO A 5 -14.28 -1.09 -11.36
C PRO A 5 -12.97 -1.73 -11.83
N ALA A 6 -12.64 -1.65 -13.12
CA ALA A 6 -11.38 -2.15 -13.65
C ALA A 6 -10.22 -1.26 -13.18
N MET A 7 -10.37 0.06 -13.24
CA MET A 7 -9.38 1.01 -12.70
C MET A 7 -9.20 0.86 -11.19
N LEU A 8 -10.27 0.58 -10.43
CA LEU A 8 -10.15 0.25 -9.00
C LEU A 8 -9.34 -1.03 -8.76
N THR A 9 -9.46 -2.01 -9.65
CA THR A 9 -8.69 -3.26 -9.57
C THR A 9 -7.22 -3.03 -9.87
N ASP A 10 -6.95 -2.26 -10.91
CA ASP A 10 -5.58 -1.90 -11.32
C ASP A 10 -4.87 -1.10 -10.21
N GLY A 11 -5.52 -0.05 -9.69
CA GLY A 11 -5.00 0.74 -8.59
C GLY A 11 -4.77 -0.07 -7.30
N ALA A 12 -5.68 -1.00 -6.98
CA ALA A 12 -5.50 -1.89 -5.84
C ALA A 12 -4.27 -2.80 -6.02
N THR A 13 -4.12 -3.38 -7.22
CA THR A 13 -2.99 -4.27 -7.56
C THR A 13 -1.67 -3.52 -7.46
N HIS A 14 -1.58 -2.33 -8.08
CA HIS A 14 -0.38 -1.51 -8.02
C HIS A 14 -0.03 -1.08 -6.59
N SER A 15 -1.03 -0.70 -5.79
CA SER A 15 -0.82 -0.33 -4.38
C SER A 15 -0.31 -1.52 -3.56
N HIS A 16 -0.86 -2.72 -3.78
CA HIS A 16 -0.42 -3.93 -3.09
C HIS A 16 1.02 -4.30 -3.49
N SER A 17 1.34 -4.29 -4.78
CA SER A 17 2.71 -4.54 -5.25
C SER A 17 3.70 -3.51 -4.69
N ALA A 18 3.31 -2.24 -4.59
CA ALA A 18 4.15 -1.22 -3.96
C ALA A 18 4.34 -1.47 -2.45
N ALA A 19 3.31 -1.97 -1.76
CA ALA A 19 3.42 -2.38 -0.37
C ALA A 19 4.39 -3.56 -0.19
N ASP A 20 4.34 -4.56 -1.07
CA ASP A 20 5.25 -5.71 -1.07
C ASP A 20 6.70 -5.27 -1.30
N LEU A 21 6.92 -4.33 -2.23
CA LEU A 21 8.24 -3.76 -2.48
C LEU A 21 8.76 -2.96 -1.27
N ALA A 22 7.90 -2.18 -0.61
CA ALA A 22 8.26 -1.47 0.60
C ALA A 22 8.62 -2.43 1.74
N GLN A 23 7.89 -3.54 1.87
CA GLN A 23 8.20 -4.61 2.83
C GLN A 23 9.54 -5.28 2.54
N ALA A 24 9.77 -5.65 1.28
CA ALA A 24 11.03 -6.28 0.86
C ALA A 24 12.21 -5.33 1.08
N GLY A 25 12.04 -4.03 0.77
CA GLY A 25 13.03 -2.99 1.02
C GLY A 25 13.33 -2.83 2.51
N ALA A 26 12.30 -2.78 3.36
CA ALA A 26 12.48 -2.69 4.81
C ALA A 26 13.23 -3.91 5.35
N ALA A 27 12.83 -5.12 4.95
CA ALA A 27 13.47 -6.36 5.36
C ALA A 27 14.92 -6.46 4.87
N SER A 28 15.20 -6.00 3.64
CA SER A 28 16.56 -5.99 3.10
C SER A 28 17.45 -4.99 3.82
N LEU A 29 16.93 -3.81 4.17
CA LEU A 29 17.69 -2.80 4.88
C LEU A 29 17.96 -3.23 6.33
N ASP A 30 16.98 -3.84 6.99
CA ASP A 30 17.06 -4.29 8.38
C ASP A 30 18.03 -5.47 8.59
N GLN A 31 18.30 -6.26 7.54
CA GLN A 31 19.28 -7.35 7.58
C GLN A 31 20.72 -6.88 7.81
N THR A 32 21.03 -5.62 7.48
CA THR A 32 22.39 -5.08 7.57
C THR A 32 22.43 -3.83 8.41
N ALA A 33 23.11 -3.91 9.57
CA ALA A 33 23.44 -2.76 10.39
C ALA A 33 24.92 -2.41 10.26
N VAL A 34 25.25 -1.12 10.34
CA VAL A 34 26.64 -0.67 10.35
C VAL A 34 27.23 -0.95 11.73
N ALA A 35 28.25 -1.80 11.78
CA ALA A 35 28.92 -2.16 13.02
C ALA A 35 29.61 -0.93 13.65
N ALA A 36 29.52 -0.80 14.97
CA ALA A 36 30.24 0.23 15.70
C ALA A 36 31.75 0.07 15.50
N GLY A 37 32.48 1.19 15.39
CA GLY A 37 33.93 1.20 15.21
C GLY A 37 34.43 0.89 13.80
N ILE A 38 33.56 0.57 12.82
CA ILE A 38 33.98 0.37 11.42
C ILE A 38 34.65 1.60 10.81
N PHE A 39 34.33 2.79 11.34
CA PHE A 39 34.91 4.07 10.91
C PHE A 39 36.15 4.47 11.73
N GLY A 40 36.57 3.65 12.70
CA GLY A 40 37.66 3.93 13.64
C GLY A 40 37.17 4.38 15.02
N SER A 41 38.11 4.56 15.96
CA SER A 41 37.86 4.88 17.37
C SER A 41 38.18 6.34 17.68
N PHE A 42 37.45 7.27 17.07
CA PHE A 42 37.59 8.70 17.30
C PHE A 42 36.22 9.38 17.28
N GLY A 43 36.08 10.52 17.98
CA GLY A 43 34.75 11.10 18.20
C GLY A 43 33.94 11.43 16.94
N ALA A 44 34.60 11.81 15.84
CA ALA A 44 33.91 12.03 14.56
C ALA A 44 33.42 10.72 13.91
N ALA A 45 34.13 9.60 14.10
CA ALA A 45 33.67 8.28 13.68
C ALA A 45 32.42 7.84 14.45
N ASP A 46 32.38 8.09 15.77
CA ASP A 46 31.22 7.77 16.61
C ASP A 46 29.99 8.62 16.23
N ALA A 47 30.19 9.92 15.99
CA ALA A 47 29.12 10.80 15.51
C ALA A 47 28.57 10.37 14.15
N PHE A 48 29.45 9.95 13.23
CA PHE A 48 29.03 9.46 11.92
C PHE A 48 28.29 8.12 12.01
N HIS A 49 28.77 7.19 12.84
CA HIS A 49 28.10 5.93 13.12
C HIS A 49 26.69 6.13 13.66
N GLN A 50 26.53 7.03 14.64
CA GLN A 50 25.21 7.39 15.18
C GLN A 50 24.30 7.99 14.12
N ALA A 51 24.80 8.93 13.31
CA ALA A 51 24.01 9.55 12.25
C ALA A 51 23.49 8.53 11.22
N ILE A 52 24.33 7.57 10.80
CA ILE A 52 23.90 6.51 9.90
C ILE A 52 22.92 5.57 10.58
N SER A 53 23.17 5.18 11.83
CA SER A 53 22.30 4.25 12.57
C SER A 53 20.89 4.83 12.74
N THR A 54 20.79 6.13 13.08
CA THR A 54 19.51 6.84 13.15
C THR A 54 18.82 6.88 11.80
N ARG A 55 19.53 7.28 10.73
CA ARG A 55 18.97 7.33 9.37
C ARG A 55 18.51 5.96 8.87
N HIS A 56 19.22 4.90 9.22
CA HIS A 56 18.87 3.51 8.91
C HIS A 56 17.54 3.14 9.58
N SER A 57 17.42 3.34 10.89
CA SER A 57 16.18 3.09 11.65
C SER A 57 15.01 3.92 11.11
N ASP A 58 15.25 5.19 10.77
CA ASP A 58 14.24 6.08 10.21
C ASP A 58 13.73 5.57 8.85
N HIS A 59 14.63 5.07 7.99
CA HIS A 59 14.26 4.49 6.70
C HIS A 59 13.50 3.16 6.83
N VAL A 60 13.93 2.27 7.72
CA VAL A 60 13.18 1.03 8.01
C VAL A 60 11.76 1.36 8.52
N THR A 61 11.63 2.36 9.40
CA THR A 61 10.33 2.83 9.91
C THR A 61 9.48 3.40 8.78
N THR A 62 10.05 4.30 7.97
CA THR A 62 9.36 4.94 6.85
C THR A 62 8.82 3.92 5.84
N LEU A 63 9.63 2.92 5.47
CA LEU A 63 9.22 1.86 4.54
C LEU A 63 8.08 1.01 5.13
N ASN A 64 8.12 0.72 6.43
CA ASN A 64 7.04 0.00 7.10
C ASN A 64 5.74 0.80 7.16
N ASP A 65 5.81 2.12 7.33
CA ASP A 65 4.63 2.99 7.31
C ASP A 65 4.05 3.12 5.91
N GLN A 66 4.91 3.28 4.89
CA GLN A 66 4.49 3.29 3.48
C GLN A 66 3.80 1.98 3.10
N ARG A 67 4.35 0.83 3.51
CA ARG A 67 3.72 -0.48 3.33
C ARG A 67 2.31 -0.51 3.89
N ARG A 68 2.11 -0.02 5.13
CA ARG A 68 0.78 0.01 5.78
C ARG A 68 -0.22 0.87 5.02
N VAL A 69 0.19 2.07 4.61
CA VAL A 69 -0.67 3.00 3.86
C VAL A 69 -1.05 2.41 2.50
N LEU A 70 -0.09 1.84 1.78
CA LEU A 70 -0.33 1.26 0.46
C LEU A 70 -1.24 0.01 0.51
N ALA A 71 -1.06 -0.85 1.53
CA ALA A 71 -1.95 -1.98 1.76
C ALA A 71 -3.38 -1.51 2.08
N ASP A 72 -3.54 -0.51 2.95
CA ASP A 72 -4.85 0.06 3.29
C ASP A 72 -5.55 0.69 2.07
N VAL A 73 -4.80 1.39 1.21
CA VAL A 73 -5.33 1.91 -0.05
C VAL A 73 -5.79 0.78 -0.98
N ALA A 74 -5.02 -0.31 -1.09
CA ALA A 74 -5.40 -1.47 -1.90
C ALA A 74 -6.70 -2.11 -1.38
N ASP A 75 -6.81 -2.31 -0.07
CA ASP A 75 -7.99 -2.88 0.57
C ASP A 75 -9.23 -2.01 0.36
N LYS A 76 -9.09 -0.69 0.50
CA LYS A 76 -10.16 0.28 0.25
C LYS A 76 -10.61 0.28 -1.22
N ALA A 77 -9.67 0.20 -2.16
CA ALA A 77 -9.99 0.11 -3.59
C ALA A 77 -10.74 -1.20 -3.91
N HIS A 78 -10.31 -2.33 -3.32
CA HIS A 78 -11.04 -3.60 -3.42
C HIS A 78 -12.45 -3.54 -2.81
N HIS A 79 -12.60 -2.89 -1.65
CA HIS A 79 -13.90 -2.69 -1.02
C HIS A 79 -14.82 -1.84 -1.90
N ALA A 80 -14.33 -0.69 -2.38
CA ALA A 80 -15.07 0.19 -3.27
C ALA A 80 -15.54 -0.54 -4.53
N ARG A 81 -14.65 -1.33 -5.15
CA ARG A 81 -14.99 -2.14 -6.33
C ARG A 81 -16.18 -3.07 -6.06
N ARG A 82 -16.15 -3.82 -4.94
CA ARG A 82 -17.25 -4.74 -4.57
C ARG A 82 -18.56 -3.99 -4.39
N ALA A 83 -18.52 -2.83 -3.71
CA ALA A 83 -19.69 -2.00 -3.48
C ALA A 83 -20.29 -1.48 -4.80
N PHE A 84 -19.46 -0.94 -5.70
CA PHE A 84 -19.95 -0.44 -6.99
C PHE A 84 -20.51 -1.54 -7.89
N VAL A 85 -19.83 -2.69 -8.00
CA VAL A 85 -20.32 -3.83 -8.79
C VAL A 85 -21.65 -4.36 -8.23
N GLY A 86 -21.76 -4.49 -6.90
CA GLY A 86 -22.99 -4.94 -6.27
C GLY A 86 -24.15 -3.96 -6.49
N MET A 87 -23.90 -2.67 -6.35
CA MET A 87 -24.89 -1.62 -6.61
C MET A 87 -25.35 -1.64 -8.08
N ASP A 88 -24.43 -1.77 -9.03
CA ASP A 88 -24.76 -1.80 -10.45
C ASP A 88 -25.61 -3.03 -10.83
N GLN A 89 -25.24 -4.21 -10.30
CA GLN A 89 -26.01 -5.45 -10.49
C GLN A 89 -27.42 -5.35 -9.89
N HIS A 90 -27.54 -4.81 -8.68
CA HIS A 90 -28.83 -4.61 -8.02
C HIS A 90 -29.73 -3.65 -8.82
N ASN A 91 -29.20 -2.48 -9.18
CA ASN A 91 -29.93 -1.49 -9.98
C ASN A 91 -30.36 -2.07 -11.34
N ALA A 92 -29.49 -2.84 -11.99
CA ALA A 92 -29.83 -3.51 -13.25
C ALA A 92 -30.95 -4.57 -13.07
N ALA A 93 -31.03 -5.25 -11.92
CA ALA A 93 -32.12 -6.18 -11.63
C ALA A 93 -33.45 -5.45 -11.44
N GLU A 94 -33.46 -4.37 -10.65
CA GLU A 94 -34.64 -3.52 -10.44
C GLU A 94 -35.18 -2.94 -11.76
N LEU A 95 -34.29 -2.42 -12.61
CA LEU A 95 -34.68 -1.89 -13.92
C LEU A 95 -35.27 -2.96 -14.85
N ARG A 96 -34.77 -4.20 -14.79
CA ARG A 96 -35.35 -5.32 -15.55
C ARG A 96 -36.74 -5.67 -15.01
N ALA A 97 -36.93 -5.71 -13.70
CA ALA A 97 -38.22 -6.00 -13.08
C ALA A 97 -39.29 -4.98 -13.47
N VAL A 98 -38.97 -3.68 -13.44
CA VAL A 98 -39.90 -2.61 -13.88
C VAL A 98 -40.27 -2.75 -15.35
N ARG A 99 -39.30 -3.05 -16.22
CA ARG A 99 -39.56 -3.28 -17.66
C ARG A 99 -40.49 -4.47 -17.90
N CYS A 100 -40.29 -5.58 -17.19
CA CYS A 100 -41.17 -6.74 -17.28
C CYS A 100 -42.60 -6.42 -16.83
N ASN A 101 -42.77 -5.59 -15.79
CA ASN A 101 -44.09 -5.19 -15.28
C ASN A 101 -44.82 -4.15 -16.14
N SER A 102 -44.10 -3.47 -17.04
CA SER A 102 -44.66 -2.44 -17.94
C SER A 102 -45.04 -3.00 -19.32
N ALA A 103 -44.63 -4.24 -19.63
CA ALA A 103 -44.90 -4.93 -20.90
C ALA A 103 -46.11 -5.89 -20.82
N THR A 104 -46.81 -5.88 -19.69
CA THR A 104 -48.09 -6.55 -19.42
C THR A 104 -49.21 -5.54 -19.36
#